data_AF-A0A7J3DKG4-F1
#
_entry.id   AF-A0A7J3DKG4-F1
#
_cell.length_a   1.000
_cell.length_b   1.000
_cell.length_c   1.000
_cell.angle_alpha   90.00
_cell.angle_beta   90.00
_cell.angle_gamma   90.00
#
_symmetry.space_group_name_H-M   'P 1'
#
loop_
_entity.id
_entity.type
_entity.pdbx_description
1 polymer ?
#
loop_
_entity_poly.entity_id
_entity_poly.type
_entity_poly.pdbx_seq_one_letter_code
_entity_poly.pdbx_strand_id
1 'polypeptide(L)'
;MGRPIGFGREEEGERGAKKEGGVGPIGFLRPREYSLSERIERIIDQKYPIEGAIESIAKELEDAYNKALKKEDEYLAFESEIKKIKKMRKFKDVVKQAKTHIENEEASEELANVCKHVGFCEYMTGQKEKGVEDMCLGIITLLAIEEEEKAMKEIDGVVFLASREKDGNTEKVLKKLFEEMVDSHHPNAIIVAGNALAEFYKENGEYTEAANVFGKILLFYQTNLSDDYIAELYTDKALPAFIECKKKAGEDVIPALLVAFDDMHHVAARNIALVYLERLKEIVKLLVGEREEAKPEERKEIDARLSQYVELFRMRKQQHKIGEEEFFINEINKILKNKKKVRQMFE
;
A
#
# COMPACT_ATOMS: atom_id res chain seq x y z
N MET A 1 32.86 69.52 71.41
CA MET A 1 32.81 70.69 70.50
C MET A 1 32.30 70.23 69.14
N GLY A 2 31.30 70.91 68.59
CA GLY A 2 31.00 70.93 67.15
C GLY A 2 30.23 69.75 66.52
N ARG A 3 28.90 69.83 66.50
CA ARG A 3 28.13 69.62 65.24
C ARG A 3 28.37 70.86 64.36
N PRO A 4 28.25 70.86 63.00
CA PRO A 4 27.00 70.39 62.35
C PRO A 4 27.01 70.02 60.83
N ILE A 5 25.84 69.54 60.35
CA ILE A 5 25.18 69.68 59.02
C ILE A 5 25.90 69.07 57.80
N GLY A 6 25.32 68.21 56.95
CA GLY A 6 23.93 67.81 56.69
C GLY A 6 23.48 68.26 55.30
N PHE A 7 23.26 67.33 54.36
CA PHE A 7 22.36 67.37 53.18
C PHE A 7 22.53 65.99 52.50
N GLY A 8 21.54 65.16 52.17
CA GLY A 8 20.08 65.24 52.18
C GLY A 8 19.55 64.20 51.18
N ARG A 9 18.37 63.65 51.46
CA ARG A 9 17.50 62.71 50.70
C ARG A 9 17.81 61.20 50.80
N GLU A 10 17.07 60.46 51.65
CA GLU A 10 15.68 59.88 51.45
C GLU A 10 15.80 58.58 50.63
N GLU A 11 15.84 57.39 51.27
CA GLU A 11 14.69 56.53 51.70
C GLU A 11 13.76 56.20 50.51
N GLU A 12 13.54 54.96 50.10
CA GLU A 12 12.76 53.87 50.74
C GLU A 12 13.33 52.49 50.28
N GLY A 13 13.37 51.39 51.06
CA GLY A 13 12.22 50.62 51.57
C GLY A 13 11.48 49.94 50.39
N GLU A 14 11.23 48.65 50.24
CA GLU A 14 11.14 47.50 51.14
C GLU A 14 11.19 46.19 50.33
N ARG A 15 11.36 45.10 51.06
CA ARG A 15 11.11 43.70 50.69
C ARG A 15 9.66 43.51 50.20
N GLY A 16 9.41 42.56 49.29
CA GLY A 16 8.09 41.96 49.22
C GLY A 16 7.71 41.21 47.95
N ALA A 17 7.29 39.97 48.17
CA ALA A 17 6.21 39.27 47.47
C ALA A 17 6.52 38.55 46.13
N LYS A 18 6.44 37.21 46.25
CA LYS A 18 5.89 36.29 45.25
C LYS A 18 4.81 36.98 44.40
N LYS A 19 4.99 37.02 43.08
CA LYS A 19 3.87 37.27 42.16
C LYS A 19 3.23 35.95 41.78
N GLU A 20 2.19 35.64 42.54
CA GLU A 20 1.03 34.89 42.06
C GLU A 20 0.46 35.54 40.78
N GLY A 21 -0.11 34.69 39.92
CA GLY A 21 -1.17 35.00 38.96
C GLY A 21 -1.21 36.40 38.36
N GLY A 22 -0.41 36.65 37.33
CA GLY A 22 -0.66 37.75 36.40
C GLY A 22 -1.90 37.46 35.55
N VAL A 23 -3.08 37.84 36.06
CA VAL A 23 -4.27 38.02 35.23
C VAL A 23 -4.06 39.29 34.42
N GLY A 24 -3.55 39.13 33.19
CA GLY A 24 -3.50 40.21 32.20
C GLY A 24 -4.91 40.57 31.71
N PRO A 25 -5.16 41.83 31.33
CA PRO A 25 -6.48 42.30 30.92
C PRO A 25 -6.80 41.72 29.54
N ILE A 26 -7.85 40.88 29.48
CA ILE A 26 -8.50 40.37 28.26
C ILE A 26 -7.48 39.94 27.18
N GLY A 27 -6.57 39.06 27.56
CA GLY A 27 -5.80 38.29 26.60
C GLY A 27 -6.71 37.19 26.05
N PHE A 28 -6.95 37.18 24.74
CA PHE A 28 -7.45 35.98 24.06
C PHE A 28 -6.59 34.80 24.52
N LEU A 29 -7.16 33.93 25.36
CA LEU A 29 -6.55 32.67 25.75
C LEU A 29 -6.25 31.95 24.44
N ARG A 30 -4.96 31.85 24.07
CA ARG A 30 -4.58 30.96 22.99
C ARG A 30 -5.15 29.58 23.37
N PRO A 31 -5.96 28.94 22.51
CA PRO A 31 -6.48 27.62 22.83
C PRO A 31 -5.30 26.74 23.19
N ARG A 32 -5.34 26.15 24.40
CA ARG A 32 -4.29 25.27 24.88
C ARG A 32 -4.21 24.10 23.90
N GLU A 33 -3.12 23.99 23.16
CA GLU A 33 -2.88 22.82 22.32
C GLU A 33 -2.70 21.61 23.23
N TYR A 34 -3.67 20.70 23.17
CA TYR A 34 -3.65 19.47 23.95
C TYR A 34 -2.59 18.53 23.40
N SER A 35 -1.87 17.85 24.29
CA SER A 35 -0.96 16.76 23.90
C SER A 35 -1.75 15.62 23.24
N LEU A 36 -1.09 14.77 22.44
CA LEU A 36 -1.76 13.62 21.81
C LEU A 36 -2.41 12.72 22.86
N SER A 37 -1.71 12.43 23.96
CA SER A 37 -2.29 11.64 25.06
C SER A 37 -3.52 12.30 25.71
N GLU A 38 -3.53 13.63 25.84
CA GLU A 38 -4.68 14.37 26.39
C GLU A 38 -5.87 14.35 25.42
N ARG A 39 -5.64 14.43 24.10
CA ARG A 39 -6.71 14.32 23.10
C ARG A 39 -7.33 12.92 23.10
N ILE A 40 -6.50 11.87 23.13
CA ILE A 40 -6.97 10.49 23.23
C ILE A 40 -7.77 10.26 24.51
N GLU A 41 -7.30 10.77 25.66
CA GLU A 41 -8.05 10.62 26.91
C GLU A 41 -9.44 11.26 26.84
N ARG A 42 -9.56 12.42 26.20
CA ARG A 42 -10.84 13.10 26.02
C ARG A 42 -11.79 12.35 25.09
N ILE A 43 -11.28 11.76 24.01
CA ILE A 43 -12.08 10.91 23.12
C ILE A 43 -12.67 9.74 23.92
N ILE A 44 -11.86 9.11 24.78
CA ILE A 44 -12.33 8.01 25.62
C ILE A 44 -13.40 8.49 26.62
N ASP A 45 -13.23 9.68 27.20
CA ASP A 45 -14.16 10.23 28.18
C ASP A 45 -15.49 10.71 27.57
N GLN A 46 -15.57 10.88 26.24
CA GLN A 46 -16.79 11.31 25.52
C GLN A 46 -17.87 10.20 25.44
N LYS A 47 -17.61 8.99 25.93
CA LYS A 47 -18.57 7.87 25.99
C LYS A 47 -19.20 7.51 24.64
N TYR A 48 -18.40 7.55 23.58
CA TYR A 48 -18.81 7.00 22.28
C TYR A 48 -19.13 5.50 22.37
N PRO A 49 -19.93 4.97 21.43
CA PRO A 49 -19.89 3.55 21.08
C PRO A 49 -18.44 3.10 20.85
N ILE A 50 -18.15 1.83 21.09
CA ILE A 50 -16.77 1.34 21.09
C ILE A 50 -16.08 1.52 19.73
N GLU A 51 -16.86 1.37 18.65
CA GLU A 51 -16.47 1.54 17.26
C GLU A 51 -16.07 3.00 16.99
N GLY A 52 -16.93 3.95 17.38
CA GLY A 52 -16.65 5.38 17.20
C GLY A 52 -15.49 5.87 18.07
N ALA A 53 -15.32 5.29 19.27
CA ALA A 53 -14.18 5.59 20.12
C ALA A 53 -12.86 5.13 19.49
N ILE A 54 -12.79 3.88 19.01
CA ILE A 54 -11.56 3.33 18.45
C ILE A 54 -11.19 4.00 17.12
N GLU A 55 -12.17 4.29 16.26
CA GLU A 55 -11.97 5.05 15.02
C GLU A 55 -11.36 6.42 15.30
N SER A 56 -11.95 7.17 16.24
CA SER A 56 -11.48 8.51 16.60
C SER A 56 -10.06 8.50 17.17
N ILE A 57 -9.73 7.49 17.98
CA ILE A 57 -8.38 7.30 18.52
C ILE A 57 -7.39 6.97 17.40
N ALA A 58 -7.73 6.02 16.52
CA ALA A 58 -6.88 5.61 15.41
C ALA A 58 -6.57 6.80 14.49
N LYS A 59 -7.58 7.62 14.18
CA LYS A 59 -7.41 8.82 13.35
C LYS A 59 -6.47 9.85 13.98
N GLU A 60 -6.60 10.10 15.29
CA GLU A 60 -5.68 11.00 16.01
C GLU A 60 -4.23 10.46 16.02
N LEU A 61 -4.07 9.14 16.17
CA LEU A 61 -2.76 8.49 16.08
C LEU A 61 -2.18 8.62 14.66
N GLU A 62 -2.99 8.40 13.63
CA GLU A 62 -2.59 8.47 12.23
C GLU A 62 -2.19 9.88 11.82
N ASP A 63 -3.00 10.90 12.15
CA ASP A 63 -2.70 12.30 11.88
C ASP A 63 -1.41 12.73 12.58
N ALA A 64 -1.23 12.32 13.84
CA ALA A 64 -0.01 12.62 14.59
C ALA A 64 1.21 11.92 14.01
N TYR A 65 1.08 10.66 13.59
CA TYR A 65 2.14 9.90 12.93
C TYR A 65 2.54 10.52 11.59
N ASN A 66 1.57 10.81 10.72
CA ASN A 66 1.79 11.45 9.42
C ASN A 66 2.41 12.83 9.53
N LYS A 67 2.08 13.59 10.58
CA LYS A 67 2.74 14.85 10.90
C LYS A 67 4.19 14.62 11.35
N ALA A 68 4.40 13.69 12.28
CA ALA A 68 5.71 13.36 12.84
C ALA A 68 6.71 12.88 11.77
N LEU A 69 6.23 12.18 10.74
CA LEU A 69 7.04 11.72 9.61
C LEU A 69 7.68 12.85 8.79
N LYS A 70 7.21 14.10 8.92
CA LYS A 70 7.75 15.23 8.16
C LYS A 70 9.04 15.81 8.75
N LYS A 71 9.32 15.58 10.05
CA LYS A 71 10.49 16.10 10.75
C LYS A 71 10.95 15.18 11.87
N GLU A 72 12.25 14.92 11.94
CA GLU A 72 12.86 14.01 12.93
C GLU A 72 12.55 14.39 14.39
N ASP A 73 12.60 15.69 14.74
CA ASP A 73 12.25 16.18 16.07
C ASP A 73 10.79 15.92 16.44
N GLU A 74 9.88 15.96 15.45
CA GLU A 74 8.45 15.67 15.66
C GLU A 74 8.22 14.16 15.86
N TYR A 75 9.05 13.30 15.27
CA TYR A 75 9.04 11.86 15.48
C TYR A 75 9.44 11.46 16.91
N LEU A 76 10.50 12.04 17.47
CA LEU A 76 10.90 11.78 18.85
C LEU A 76 9.82 12.24 19.86
N ALA A 77 9.18 13.38 19.59
CA ALA A 77 8.06 13.86 20.40
C ALA A 77 6.85 12.90 20.31
N PHE A 78 6.55 12.41 19.12
CA PHE A 78 5.51 11.42 18.88
C PHE A 78 5.78 10.11 19.64
N GLU A 79 6.99 9.55 19.56
CA GLU A 79 7.36 8.34 20.32
C GLU A 79 7.17 8.50 21.83
N SER A 80 7.51 9.68 22.37
CA SER A 80 7.31 9.99 23.78
C SER A 80 5.83 9.98 24.16
N GLU A 81 4.95 10.54 23.31
CA GLU A 81 3.50 10.47 23.53
C GLU A 81 2.96 9.04 23.42
N ILE A 82 3.42 8.25 22.45
CA ILE A 82 3.06 6.83 22.31
C ILE A 82 3.42 6.04 23.57
N LYS A 83 4.59 6.28 24.18
CA LYS A 83 4.98 5.65 25.46
C LYS A 83 4.03 6.00 26.60
N LYS A 84 3.43 7.20 26.60
CA LYS A 84 2.38 7.58 27.58
C LYS A 84 1.09 6.84 27.28
N ILE A 85 0.63 6.85 26.03
CA ILE A 85 -0.61 6.20 25.58
C ILE A 85 -0.60 4.70 25.88
N LYS A 86 0.52 4.03 25.61
CA LYS A 86 0.73 2.61 25.95
C LYS A 86 0.56 2.31 27.44
N LYS A 87 0.79 3.27 28.33
CA LYS A 87 0.62 3.12 29.79
C LYS A 87 -0.78 3.53 30.28
N MET A 88 -1.59 4.20 29.45
CA MET A 88 -2.93 4.64 29.83
C MET A 88 -3.85 3.44 30.01
N ARG A 89 -4.39 3.28 31.22
CA ARG A 89 -5.33 2.20 31.55
C ARG A 89 -6.61 2.29 30.71
N LYS A 90 -7.18 3.50 30.60
CA LYS A 90 -8.38 3.76 29.80
C LYS A 90 -8.23 3.32 28.34
N PHE A 91 -7.09 3.62 27.71
CA PHE A 91 -6.80 3.20 26.34
C PHE A 91 -6.75 1.68 26.21
N LYS A 92 -6.06 0.99 27.13
CA LYS A 92 -6.03 -0.49 27.13
C LYS A 92 -7.42 -1.10 27.31
N ASP A 93 -8.25 -0.51 28.16
CA ASP A 93 -9.61 -0.99 28.41
C ASP A 93 -10.49 -0.84 27.16
N VAL A 94 -10.35 0.27 26.41
CA VAL A 94 -11.03 0.48 25.12
C VAL A 94 -10.56 -0.51 24.07
N VAL A 95 -9.25 -0.67 23.87
CA VAL A 95 -8.72 -1.67 22.92
C VAL A 95 -9.19 -3.09 23.28
N LYS A 96 -9.23 -3.42 24.57
CA LYS A 96 -9.73 -4.72 25.03
C LYS A 96 -11.22 -4.92 24.73
N GLN A 97 -12.05 -3.90 24.98
CA GLN A 97 -13.48 -3.95 24.66
C GLN A 97 -13.71 -4.11 23.15
N ALA A 98 -12.95 -3.37 22.32
CA ALA A 98 -13.02 -3.50 20.88
C ALA A 98 -12.63 -4.91 20.40
N LYS A 99 -11.64 -5.57 21.03
CA LYS A 99 -11.32 -6.97 20.75
C LYS A 99 -12.43 -7.94 21.13
N THR A 100 -13.06 -7.73 22.28
CA THR A 100 -14.23 -8.53 22.66
C THR A 100 -15.38 -8.32 21.67
N HIS A 101 -15.56 -7.12 21.13
CA HIS A 101 -16.53 -6.89 20.05
C HIS A 101 -16.15 -7.68 18.78
N ILE A 102 -14.87 -7.66 18.37
CA ILE A 102 -14.37 -8.43 17.22
C ILE A 102 -14.67 -9.93 17.34
N GLU A 103 -14.52 -10.50 18.54
CA GLU A 103 -14.74 -11.93 18.78
C GLU A 103 -16.22 -12.36 18.75
N ASN A 104 -17.17 -11.43 18.93
CA ASN A 104 -18.59 -11.74 19.13
C ASN A 104 -19.49 -11.28 17.98
N GLU A 105 -19.00 -10.43 17.08
CA GLU A 105 -19.78 -9.90 15.95
C GLU A 105 -19.67 -10.77 14.70
N GLU A 106 -20.72 -10.76 13.90
CA GLU A 106 -20.70 -11.36 12.56
C GLU A 106 -19.94 -10.47 11.57
N ALA A 107 -19.52 -11.06 10.45
CA ALA A 107 -18.80 -10.34 9.42
C ALA A 107 -19.64 -9.18 8.86
N SER A 108 -19.12 -7.95 9.02
CA SER A 108 -19.74 -6.71 8.58
C SER A 108 -18.66 -5.69 8.22
N GLU A 109 -19.06 -4.64 7.50
CA GLU A 109 -18.16 -3.53 7.21
C GLU A 109 -17.75 -2.79 8.49
N GLU A 110 -18.67 -2.63 9.45
CA GLU A 110 -18.35 -2.07 10.76
C GLU A 110 -17.28 -2.89 11.49
N LEU A 111 -17.42 -4.22 11.51
CA LEU A 111 -16.45 -5.10 12.14
C LEU A 111 -15.07 -4.99 11.47
N ALA A 112 -15.02 -4.94 10.13
CA ALA A 112 -13.79 -4.75 9.39
C ALA A 112 -13.07 -3.44 9.77
N ASN A 113 -13.83 -2.35 9.91
CA ASN A 113 -13.31 -1.05 10.35
C ASN A 113 -12.78 -1.12 11.79
N VAL A 114 -13.47 -1.80 12.70
CA VAL A 114 -12.99 -2.00 14.07
C VAL A 114 -11.68 -2.78 14.07
N CYS A 115 -11.59 -3.89 13.32
CA CYS A 115 -10.36 -4.67 13.16
C CYS A 115 -9.19 -3.81 12.68
N LYS A 116 -9.40 -3.01 11.61
CA LYS A 116 -8.42 -2.05 11.11
C LYS A 116 -7.95 -1.08 12.18
N HIS A 117 -8.87 -0.40 12.88
CA HIS A 117 -8.52 0.63 13.85
C HIS A 117 -7.87 0.07 15.11
N VAL A 118 -8.32 -1.08 15.58
CA VAL A 118 -7.68 -1.81 16.68
C VAL A 118 -6.26 -2.22 16.28
N GLY A 119 -6.11 -2.82 15.10
CA GLY A 119 -4.82 -3.27 14.61
C GLY A 119 -3.83 -2.11 14.43
N PHE A 120 -4.28 -0.97 13.89
CA PHE A 120 -3.48 0.25 13.81
C PHE A 120 -3.06 0.75 15.21
N CYS A 121 -3.98 0.80 16.17
CA CYS A 121 -3.67 1.20 17.55
C CYS A 121 -2.63 0.27 18.21
N GLU A 122 -2.73 -1.04 17.98
CA GLU A 122 -1.76 -2.01 18.49
C GLU A 122 -0.40 -1.89 17.82
N TYR A 123 -0.39 -1.69 16.51
CA TYR A 123 0.83 -1.44 15.74
C TYR A 123 1.57 -0.23 16.29
N MET A 124 0.89 0.92 16.42
CA MET A 124 1.48 2.16 16.91
C MET A 124 1.95 2.07 18.36
N THR A 125 1.33 1.22 19.18
CA THR A 125 1.76 1.01 20.58
C THR A 125 2.85 -0.07 20.75
N GLY A 126 3.37 -0.57 19.63
CA GLY A 126 4.51 -1.49 19.57
C GLY A 126 4.15 -2.96 19.70
N GLN A 127 2.88 -3.34 19.56
CA GLN A 127 2.44 -4.71 19.32
C GLN A 127 2.30 -4.94 17.81
N LYS A 128 3.41 -4.77 17.07
CA LYS A 128 3.39 -4.68 15.60
C LYS A 128 2.80 -5.92 14.93
N GLU A 129 3.27 -7.11 15.31
CA GLU A 129 2.78 -8.39 14.79
C GLU A 129 1.27 -8.52 14.97
N LYS A 130 0.80 -8.36 16.21
CA LYS A 130 -0.63 -8.43 16.54
C LYS A 130 -1.46 -7.35 15.85
N GLY A 131 -0.90 -6.16 15.72
CA GLY A 131 -1.54 -5.06 15.00
C GLY A 131 -1.75 -5.37 13.52
N VAL A 132 -0.75 -5.98 12.88
CA VAL A 132 -0.89 -6.46 11.49
C VAL A 132 -1.89 -7.61 11.41
N GLU A 133 -1.87 -8.57 12.34
CA GLU A 133 -2.85 -9.67 12.39
C GLU A 133 -4.29 -9.14 12.47
N ASP A 134 -4.56 -8.19 13.36
CA ASP A 134 -5.89 -7.59 13.51
C ASP A 134 -6.28 -6.77 12.27
N MET A 135 -5.35 -6.04 11.63
CA MET A 135 -5.64 -5.36 10.35
C MET A 135 -5.96 -6.36 9.23
N CYS A 136 -5.21 -7.47 9.16
CA CYS A 136 -5.47 -8.57 8.22
C CYS A 136 -6.82 -9.24 8.49
N LEU A 137 -7.24 -9.36 9.75
CA LEU A 137 -8.58 -9.85 10.09
C LEU A 137 -9.67 -8.94 9.49
N GLY A 138 -9.49 -7.62 9.52
CA GLY A 138 -10.42 -6.69 8.88
C GLY A 138 -10.52 -6.91 7.36
N ILE A 139 -9.39 -7.17 6.70
CA ILE A 139 -9.36 -7.53 5.28
C ILE A 139 -10.12 -8.84 5.02
N ILE A 140 -9.91 -9.87 5.85
CA ILE A 140 -10.66 -11.14 5.74
C ILE A 140 -12.16 -10.90 5.94
N THR A 141 -12.55 -10.05 6.89
CA THR A 141 -13.95 -9.70 7.12
C THR A 141 -14.56 -9.03 5.88
N LEU A 142 -13.85 -8.09 5.23
CA LEU A 142 -14.31 -7.48 3.96
C LEU A 142 -14.46 -8.52 2.85
N LEU A 143 -13.52 -9.44 2.73
CA LEU A 143 -13.58 -10.51 1.73
C LEU A 143 -14.75 -11.48 1.99
N ALA A 144 -15.08 -11.74 3.25
CA ALA A 144 -16.20 -12.59 3.63
C ALA A 144 -17.57 -11.99 3.27
N ILE A 145 -17.65 -10.66 3.12
CA ILE A 145 -18.87 -9.95 2.71
C ILE A 145 -18.83 -9.46 1.25
N GLU A 146 -17.91 -9.99 0.43
CA GLU A 146 -17.78 -9.66 -1.00
C GLU A 146 -17.47 -8.16 -1.26
N GLU A 147 -16.63 -7.56 -0.41
CA GLU A 147 -16.15 -6.18 -0.52
C GLU A 147 -14.66 -6.12 -0.94
N GLU A 148 -14.32 -6.73 -2.08
CA GLU A 148 -12.94 -6.88 -2.54
C GLU A 148 -12.23 -5.55 -2.83
N GLU A 149 -12.96 -4.56 -3.35
CA GLU A 149 -12.40 -3.23 -3.64
C GLU A 149 -11.92 -2.54 -2.36
N LYS A 150 -12.71 -2.65 -1.28
CA LYS A 150 -12.34 -2.11 0.03
C LYS A 150 -11.19 -2.91 0.62
N ALA A 151 -11.25 -4.25 0.55
CA ALA A 151 -10.18 -5.13 1.03
C ALA A 151 -8.82 -4.79 0.39
N MET A 152 -8.79 -4.54 -0.93
CA MET A 152 -7.59 -4.12 -1.65
C MET A 152 -7.06 -2.76 -1.17
N LYS A 153 -7.94 -1.77 -0.95
CA LYS A 153 -7.51 -0.45 -0.44
C LYS A 153 -6.92 -0.53 0.96
N GLU A 154 -7.48 -1.39 1.81
CA GLU A 154 -6.97 -1.58 3.17
C GLU A 154 -5.59 -2.25 3.19
N ILE A 155 -5.33 -3.16 2.26
CA ILE A 155 -4.01 -3.79 2.10
C ILE A 155 -2.93 -2.79 1.76
N ASP A 156 -3.19 -1.87 0.83
CA ASP A 156 -2.21 -0.83 0.44
C ASP A 156 -1.76 -0.05 1.70
N GLY A 157 -2.69 0.20 2.64
CA GLY A 157 -2.41 0.82 3.94
C GLY A 157 -1.55 -0.03 4.88
N VAL A 158 -1.88 -1.33 5.03
CA VAL A 158 -1.10 -2.26 5.87
C VAL A 158 0.33 -2.42 5.35
N VAL A 159 0.48 -2.62 4.03
CA VAL A 159 1.79 -2.75 3.36
C VAL A 159 2.61 -1.49 3.53
N PHE A 160 2.00 -0.31 3.33
CA PHE A 160 2.69 0.97 3.49
C PHE A 160 3.23 1.17 4.90
N LEU A 161 2.43 0.86 5.93
CA LEU A 161 2.86 0.95 7.32
C LEU A 161 4.02 -0.03 7.59
N ALA A 162 3.86 -1.28 7.17
CA ALA A 162 4.80 -2.34 7.45
C ALA A 162 6.16 -2.21 6.76
N SER A 163 6.16 -1.79 5.49
CA SER A 163 7.39 -1.69 4.67
C SER A 163 8.30 -0.58 5.16
N ARG A 164 7.74 0.47 5.77
CA ARG A 164 8.53 1.60 6.31
C ARG A 164 9.43 1.23 7.46
N GLU A 165 9.03 0.27 8.28
CA GLU A 165 9.79 -0.14 9.46
C GLU A 165 10.68 -1.35 9.21
N LYS A 166 10.66 -1.92 7.99
CA LYS A 166 11.31 -3.20 7.64
C LYS A 166 11.06 -4.28 8.68
N ASP A 167 9.83 -4.36 9.17
CA ASP A 167 9.50 -5.29 10.25
C ASP A 167 9.39 -6.72 9.70
N GLY A 168 10.38 -7.55 10.02
CA GLY A 168 10.38 -8.97 9.65
C GLY A 168 9.23 -9.77 10.26
N ASN A 169 8.48 -9.21 11.22
CA ASN A 169 7.26 -9.84 11.71
C ASN A 169 6.08 -9.65 10.76
N THR A 170 5.99 -8.52 10.05
CA THR A 170 4.92 -8.31 9.07
C THR A 170 5.03 -9.28 7.91
N GLU A 171 6.24 -9.55 7.43
CA GLU A 171 6.47 -10.55 6.39
C GLU A 171 5.88 -11.92 6.77
N LYS A 172 6.08 -12.33 8.02
CA LYS A 172 5.55 -13.61 8.53
C LYS A 172 4.02 -13.62 8.54
N VAL A 173 3.40 -12.54 9.01
CA VAL A 173 1.93 -12.42 9.06
C VAL A 173 1.34 -12.45 7.64
N LEU A 174 1.91 -11.68 6.70
CA LEU A 174 1.44 -11.65 5.31
C LEU A 174 1.65 -12.98 4.58
N LYS A 175 2.77 -13.67 4.83
CA LYS A 175 3.01 -15.02 4.31
C LYS A 175 1.96 -16.00 4.81
N LYS A 176 1.73 -16.03 6.12
CA LYS A 176 0.75 -16.92 6.74
C LYS A 176 -0.65 -16.65 6.20
N LEU A 177 -1.04 -15.38 6.08
CA LEU A 177 -2.30 -14.98 5.46
C LEU A 177 -2.41 -15.50 4.03
N PHE A 178 -1.37 -15.30 3.21
CA PHE A 178 -1.38 -15.76 1.83
C PHE A 178 -1.50 -17.29 1.73
N GLU A 179 -0.77 -18.04 2.56
CA GLU A 179 -0.86 -19.50 2.63
C GLU A 179 -2.26 -19.97 3.03
N GLU A 180 -2.86 -19.36 4.07
CA GLU A 180 -4.23 -19.67 4.51
C GLU A 180 -5.27 -19.36 3.43
N MET A 181 -5.12 -18.26 2.70
CA MET A 181 -6.04 -17.92 1.62
C MET A 181 -5.90 -18.87 0.44
N VAL A 182 -4.69 -19.33 0.13
CA VAL A 182 -4.46 -20.36 -0.91
C VAL A 182 -5.17 -21.65 -0.54
N ASP A 183 -5.09 -22.07 0.72
CA ASP A 183 -5.79 -23.26 1.21
C ASP A 183 -7.32 -23.09 1.20
N SER A 184 -7.83 -21.86 1.33
CA SER A 184 -9.26 -21.57 1.29
C SER A 184 -9.89 -21.74 -0.10
N HIS A 185 -9.08 -21.74 -1.17
CA HIS A 185 -9.51 -21.79 -2.58
C HIS A 185 -10.44 -20.64 -3.01
N HIS A 186 -10.52 -19.54 -2.26
CA HIS A 186 -11.24 -18.33 -2.66
C HIS A 186 -10.33 -17.43 -3.53
N PRO A 187 -10.57 -17.33 -4.86
CA PRO A 187 -9.64 -16.66 -5.77
C PRO A 187 -9.38 -15.21 -5.42
N ASN A 188 -10.42 -14.47 -5.04
CA ASN A 188 -10.32 -13.06 -4.65
C ASN A 188 -9.44 -12.89 -3.40
N ALA A 189 -9.63 -13.75 -2.40
CA ALA A 189 -8.84 -13.71 -1.18
C ALA A 189 -7.35 -14.02 -1.45
N ILE A 190 -7.06 -14.99 -2.34
CA ILE A 190 -5.70 -15.33 -2.76
C ILE A 190 -5.03 -14.16 -3.47
N ILE A 191 -5.75 -13.55 -4.41
CA ILE A 191 -5.30 -12.39 -5.17
C ILE A 191 -4.95 -11.24 -4.21
N VAL A 192 -5.86 -10.96 -3.29
CA VAL A 192 -5.78 -9.84 -2.33
C VAL A 192 -4.59 -10.06 -1.38
N ALA A 193 -4.49 -11.21 -0.72
CA ALA A 193 -3.37 -11.53 0.18
C ALA A 193 -2.02 -11.63 -0.54
N GLY A 194 -2.00 -12.18 -1.76
CA GLY A 194 -0.77 -12.32 -2.53
C GLY A 194 -0.26 -10.99 -3.09
N ASN A 195 -1.15 -10.08 -3.49
CA ASN A 195 -0.77 -8.70 -3.81
C ASN A 195 -0.12 -8.01 -2.60
N ALA A 196 -0.71 -8.15 -1.40
CA ALA A 196 -0.12 -7.59 -0.18
C ALA A 196 1.32 -8.07 0.06
N LEU A 197 1.54 -9.38 -0.03
CA LEU A 197 2.87 -9.96 0.16
C LEU A 197 3.86 -9.52 -0.94
N ALA A 198 3.41 -9.48 -2.20
CA ALA A 198 4.26 -9.07 -3.32
C ALA A 198 4.65 -7.59 -3.25
N GLU A 199 3.71 -6.72 -2.87
CA GLU A 199 3.97 -5.30 -2.69
C GLU A 199 4.89 -5.03 -1.50
N PHE A 200 4.71 -5.74 -0.39
CA PHE A 200 5.63 -5.67 0.75
C PHE A 200 7.08 -5.96 0.31
N TYR A 201 7.29 -7.03 -0.48
CA TYR A 201 8.60 -7.32 -1.03
C TYR A 201 9.12 -6.24 -1.98
N LYS A 202 8.26 -5.74 -2.87
CA LYS A 202 8.60 -4.68 -3.82
C LYS A 202 9.06 -3.40 -3.11
N GLU A 203 8.34 -2.97 -2.09
CA GLU A 203 8.66 -1.77 -1.29
C GLU A 203 9.96 -1.95 -0.48
N ASN A 204 10.27 -3.18 -0.06
CA ASN A 204 11.53 -3.50 0.62
C ASN A 204 12.72 -3.70 -0.33
N GLY A 205 12.50 -3.69 -1.65
CA GLY A 205 13.53 -3.89 -2.67
C GLY A 205 13.85 -5.36 -2.96
N GLU A 206 13.06 -6.28 -2.43
CA GLU A 206 13.16 -7.74 -2.65
C GLU A 206 12.44 -8.13 -3.95
N TYR A 207 12.96 -7.62 -5.08
CA TYR A 207 12.28 -7.72 -6.37
C TYR A 207 12.16 -9.16 -6.90
N THR A 208 13.06 -10.05 -6.51
CA THR A 208 13.01 -11.47 -6.95
C THR A 208 11.84 -12.18 -6.27
N GLU A 209 11.71 -11.98 -4.96
CA GLU A 209 10.65 -12.50 -4.11
C GLU A 209 9.30 -11.92 -4.54
N ALA A 210 9.22 -10.59 -4.75
CA ALA A 210 8.04 -9.92 -5.27
C ALA A 210 7.60 -10.51 -6.61
N ALA A 211 8.53 -10.66 -7.56
CA ALA A 211 8.22 -11.21 -8.88
C ALA A 211 7.73 -12.67 -8.79
N ASN A 212 8.27 -13.47 -7.86
CA ASN A 212 7.81 -14.84 -7.64
C ASN A 212 6.37 -14.88 -7.09
N VAL A 213 6.03 -14.02 -6.14
CA VAL A 213 4.66 -13.92 -5.62
C VAL A 213 3.69 -13.40 -6.68
N PHE A 214 4.06 -12.32 -7.38
CA PHE A 214 3.29 -11.80 -8.52
C PHE A 214 3.05 -12.89 -9.58
N GLY A 215 4.08 -13.67 -9.93
CA GLY A 215 3.95 -14.78 -10.87
C GLY A 215 2.92 -15.82 -10.44
N LYS A 216 2.87 -16.18 -9.15
CA LYS A 216 1.87 -17.11 -8.61
C LYS A 216 0.45 -16.55 -8.68
N ILE A 217 0.23 -15.30 -8.24
CA ILE A 217 -1.11 -14.71 -8.28
C ILE A 217 -1.61 -14.47 -9.70
N LEU A 218 -0.72 -14.18 -10.66
CA LEU A 218 -1.10 -14.05 -12.07
C LEU A 218 -1.78 -15.33 -12.61
N LEU A 219 -1.39 -16.52 -12.14
CA LEU A 219 -2.07 -17.77 -12.48
C LEU A 219 -3.49 -17.85 -11.90
N PHE A 220 -3.69 -17.33 -10.68
CA PHE A 220 -5.02 -17.26 -10.05
C PHE A 220 -5.92 -16.25 -10.75
N TYR A 221 -5.38 -15.07 -11.10
CA TYR A 221 -6.08 -14.11 -11.94
C TYR A 221 -6.55 -14.78 -13.24
N GLN A 222 -5.63 -15.44 -13.95
CA GLN A 222 -5.89 -16.08 -15.26
C GLN A 222 -7.03 -17.11 -15.23
N THR A 223 -7.16 -17.85 -14.14
CA THR A 223 -8.23 -18.85 -13.98
C THR A 223 -9.58 -18.23 -13.59
N ASN A 224 -9.62 -16.96 -13.20
CA ASN A 224 -10.81 -16.25 -12.68
C ASN A 224 -11.16 -14.96 -13.44
N LEU A 225 -10.55 -14.72 -14.60
CA LEU A 225 -10.77 -13.54 -15.46
C LEU A 225 -12.20 -13.38 -16.01
N SER A 226 -13.16 -14.23 -15.65
CA SER A 226 -14.58 -13.98 -15.95
C SER A 226 -15.15 -12.78 -15.18
N ASP A 227 -14.51 -12.39 -14.09
CA ASP A 227 -14.85 -11.22 -13.30
C ASP A 227 -14.14 -9.97 -13.86
N ASP A 228 -14.92 -8.92 -14.15
CA ASP A 228 -14.43 -7.65 -14.70
C ASP A 228 -13.43 -6.98 -13.75
N TYR A 229 -13.68 -7.03 -12.44
CA TYR A 229 -12.82 -6.44 -11.41
C TYR A 229 -11.47 -7.17 -11.32
N ILE A 230 -11.49 -8.50 -11.40
CA ILE A 230 -10.27 -9.33 -11.45
C ILE A 230 -9.46 -9.01 -12.72
N ALA A 231 -10.12 -8.80 -13.85
CA ALA A 231 -9.45 -8.46 -15.10
C ALA A 231 -8.79 -7.07 -15.04
N GLU A 232 -9.46 -6.07 -14.46
CA GLU A 232 -8.91 -4.73 -14.25
C GLU A 232 -7.70 -4.74 -13.30
N LEU A 233 -7.83 -5.39 -12.13
CA LEU A 233 -6.71 -5.53 -11.20
C LEU A 233 -5.50 -6.23 -11.83
N TYR A 234 -5.74 -7.22 -12.68
CA TYR A 234 -4.68 -7.89 -13.41
C TYR A 234 -3.93 -6.92 -14.34
N THR A 235 -4.65 -6.16 -15.17
CA THR A 235 -4.03 -5.30 -16.20
C THR A 235 -3.35 -4.10 -15.59
N ASP A 236 -3.94 -3.52 -14.55
CA ASP A 236 -3.56 -2.20 -14.08
C ASP A 236 -2.59 -2.25 -12.90
N LYS A 237 -2.63 -3.33 -12.10
CA LYS A 237 -1.75 -3.50 -10.93
C LYS A 237 -0.76 -4.66 -11.10
N ALA A 238 -1.27 -5.90 -11.19
CA ALA A 238 -0.43 -7.08 -11.01
C ALA A 238 0.58 -7.30 -12.15
N LEU A 239 0.14 -7.20 -13.41
CA LEU A 239 1.01 -7.43 -14.58
C LEU A 239 2.11 -6.35 -14.70
N PRO A 240 1.81 -5.04 -14.59
CA PRO A 240 2.85 -4.01 -14.59
C PRO A 240 3.86 -4.19 -13.45
N ALA A 241 3.39 -4.50 -12.23
CA ALA A 241 4.25 -4.69 -11.06
C ALA A 241 5.16 -5.92 -11.21
N PHE A 242 4.66 -7.03 -11.77
CA PHE A 242 5.45 -8.20 -12.11
C PHE A 242 6.59 -7.87 -13.08
N ILE A 243 6.26 -7.16 -14.17
CA ILE A 243 7.24 -6.73 -15.18
C ILE A 243 8.31 -5.83 -14.56
N GLU A 244 7.90 -4.87 -13.73
CA GLU A 244 8.82 -3.99 -13.02
C GLU A 244 9.76 -4.78 -12.12
N CYS A 245 9.23 -5.69 -11.30
CA CYS A 245 10.02 -6.51 -10.39
C CYS A 245 11.03 -7.38 -11.14
N LYS A 246 10.61 -8.04 -12.23
CA LYS A 246 11.52 -8.85 -13.07
C LYS A 246 12.65 -7.99 -13.66
N LYS A 247 12.35 -6.81 -14.20
CA LYS A 247 13.37 -5.88 -14.69
C LYS A 247 14.36 -5.47 -13.60
N LYS A 248 13.86 -5.11 -12.42
CA LYS A 248 14.71 -4.69 -11.30
C LYS A 248 15.52 -5.85 -10.69
N ALA A 249 15.02 -7.07 -10.78
CA ALA A 249 15.76 -8.29 -10.43
C ALA A 249 16.85 -8.66 -11.48
N GLY A 250 16.87 -7.99 -12.64
CA GLY A 250 17.78 -8.32 -13.74
C GLY A 250 17.39 -9.61 -14.46
N GLU A 251 16.15 -10.06 -14.31
CA GLU A 251 15.62 -11.25 -14.97
C GLU A 251 15.00 -10.92 -16.33
N ASP A 252 15.09 -11.86 -17.27
CA ASP A 252 14.46 -11.72 -18.58
C ASP A 252 12.92 -11.80 -18.43
N VAL A 253 12.28 -10.69 -18.74
CA VAL A 253 10.82 -10.51 -18.61
C VAL A 253 10.08 -11.30 -19.69
N ILE A 254 10.67 -11.45 -20.87
CA ILE A 254 9.97 -11.97 -22.05
C ILE A 254 9.62 -13.45 -21.87
N PRO A 255 10.56 -14.37 -21.54
CA PRO A 255 10.23 -15.77 -21.27
C PRO A 255 9.19 -15.93 -20.17
N ALA A 256 9.25 -15.12 -19.11
CA ALA A 256 8.30 -15.18 -18.02
C ALA A 256 6.89 -14.74 -18.45
N LEU A 257 6.81 -13.69 -19.29
CA LEU A 257 5.56 -13.31 -19.90
C LEU A 257 5.05 -14.38 -20.87
N LEU A 258 5.94 -15.08 -21.57
CA LEU A 258 5.59 -16.14 -22.52
C LEU A 258 5.06 -17.41 -21.88
N VAL A 259 5.65 -17.87 -20.79
CA VAL A 259 5.16 -19.06 -20.05
C VAL A 259 3.73 -18.84 -19.61
N ALA A 260 3.45 -17.73 -18.93
CA ALA A 260 2.08 -17.45 -18.50
C ALA A 260 1.17 -16.96 -19.66
N PHE A 261 1.66 -16.85 -20.89
CA PHE A 261 0.85 -16.67 -22.10
C PHE A 261 0.30 -17.98 -22.65
N ASP A 262 1.14 -19.01 -22.67
CA ASP A 262 0.78 -20.34 -23.15
C ASP A 262 -0.33 -20.94 -22.25
N ASP A 263 -0.30 -20.66 -20.96
CA ASP A 263 -1.34 -21.08 -20.00
C ASP A 263 -2.71 -20.40 -20.25
N MET A 264 -2.74 -19.17 -20.79
CA MET A 264 -3.98 -18.45 -21.10
C MET A 264 -4.72 -18.99 -22.34
N HIS A 265 -4.08 -19.84 -23.17
CA HIS A 265 -4.65 -20.29 -24.44
C HIS A 265 -5.95 -21.10 -24.28
N HIS A 266 -6.23 -21.61 -23.07
CA HIS A 266 -7.33 -22.53 -22.79
C HIS A 266 -8.61 -21.89 -22.23
N VAL A 267 -8.63 -20.60 -21.90
CA VAL A 267 -9.75 -20.00 -21.15
C VAL A 267 -10.49 -18.98 -22.03
N ALA A 268 -11.73 -19.30 -22.42
CA ALA A 268 -12.50 -18.59 -23.44
C ALA A 268 -13.55 -17.64 -22.83
N ALA A 269 -13.13 -16.47 -22.32
CA ALA A 269 -14.04 -15.39 -21.93
C ALA A 269 -13.65 -14.05 -22.57
N ARG A 270 -14.61 -13.14 -22.73
CA ARG A 270 -14.44 -11.83 -23.40
C ARG A 270 -13.37 -10.96 -22.72
N ASN A 271 -13.29 -11.00 -21.40
CA ASN A 271 -12.32 -10.24 -20.61
C ASN A 271 -10.90 -10.80 -20.76
N ILE A 272 -10.79 -12.12 -20.92
CA ILE A 272 -9.52 -12.81 -21.19
C ILE A 272 -8.92 -12.34 -22.50
N ALA A 273 -9.75 -12.06 -23.51
CA ALA A 273 -9.26 -11.53 -24.79
C ALA A 273 -8.63 -10.13 -24.65
N LEU A 274 -9.22 -9.23 -23.86
CA LEU A 274 -8.65 -7.90 -23.61
C LEU A 274 -7.34 -7.98 -22.82
N VAL A 275 -7.35 -8.76 -21.74
CA VAL A 275 -6.18 -9.01 -20.89
C VAL A 275 -5.03 -9.64 -21.70
N TYR A 276 -5.36 -10.58 -22.57
CA TYR A 276 -4.42 -11.24 -23.49
C TYR A 276 -3.82 -10.26 -24.49
N LEU A 277 -4.62 -9.34 -25.04
CA LEU A 277 -4.12 -8.31 -25.96
C LEU A 277 -3.18 -7.32 -25.27
N GLU A 278 -3.51 -6.86 -24.05
CA GLU A 278 -2.64 -5.96 -23.28
C GLU A 278 -1.30 -6.61 -22.95
N ARG A 279 -1.30 -7.90 -22.59
CA ARG A 279 -0.05 -8.63 -22.38
C ARG A 279 0.76 -8.76 -23.68
N LEU A 280 0.10 -8.88 -24.84
CA LEU A 280 0.79 -9.07 -26.13
C LEU A 280 1.43 -7.75 -26.54
N LYS A 281 0.71 -6.67 -26.23
CA LYS A 281 1.18 -5.30 -26.36
C LYS A 281 2.45 -5.07 -25.57
N GLU A 282 2.49 -5.50 -24.31
CA GLU A 282 3.69 -5.39 -23.47
C GLU A 282 4.86 -6.25 -23.97
N ILE A 283 4.64 -7.51 -24.36
CA ILE A 283 5.71 -8.34 -24.94
C ILE A 283 6.32 -7.68 -26.17
N VAL A 284 5.49 -7.17 -27.07
CA VAL A 284 6.00 -6.52 -28.27
C VAL A 284 6.75 -5.24 -27.93
N LYS A 285 6.25 -4.40 -26.99
CA LYS A 285 6.99 -3.22 -26.54
C LYS A 285 8.38 -3.60 -26.00
N LEU A 286 8.47 -4.65 -25.19
CA LEU A 286 9.75 -5.15 -24.65
C LEU A 286 10.67 -5.66 -25.76
N LEU A 287 10.17 -6.51 -26.66
CA LEU A 287 10.94 -7.02 -27.81
C LEU A 287 11.43 -5.89 -28.72
N VAL A 288 10.64 -4.84 -28.89
CA VAL A 288 11.04 -3.65 -29.66
C VAL A 288 12.19 -2.92 -28.97
N GLY A 289 12.12 -2.73 -27.65
CA GLY A 289 13.23 -2.17 -26.87
C GLY A 289 14.49 -3.01 -26.97
N GLU A 290 14.40 -4.32 -26.74
CA GLU A 290 15.54 -5.24 -26.88
C GLU A 290 16.15 -5.17 -28.28
N ARG A 291 15.32 -5.09 -29.32
CA ARG A 291 15.78 -4.99 -30.70
C ARG A 291 16.61 -3.72 -30.94
N GLU A 292 16.25 -2.60 -30.32
CA GLU A 292 16.98 -1.34 -30.46
C GLU A 292 18.38 -1.42 -29.84
N GLU A 293 18.49 -2.09 -28.69
CA GLU A 293 19.73 -2.28 -27.93
C GLU A 293 20.59 -3.45 -28.45
N ALA A 294 19.99 -4.44 -29.12
CA ALA A 294 20.64 -5.65 -29.57
C ALA A 294 21.61 -5.44 -30.74
N LYS A 295 22.64 -6.31 -30.80
CA LYS A 295 23.59 -6.35 -31.91
C LYS A 295 22.91 -6.80 -33.21
N PRO A 296 23.45 -6.45 -34.40
CA PRO A 296 22.86 -6.83 -35.69
C PRO A 296 22.57 -8.33 -35.86
N GLU A 297 23.35 -9.19 -35.20
CA GLU A 297 23.23 -10.65 -35.24
C GLU A 297 22.03 -11.16 -34.42
N GLU A 298 21.79 -10.57 -33.25
CA GLU A 298 20.69 -10.89 -32.32
C GLU A 298 19.33 -10.35 -32.82
N ARG A 299 19.35 -9.23 -33.57
CA ARG A 299 18.14 -8.61 -34.14
C ARG A 299 17.33 -9.54 -35.04
N LYS A 300 17.97 -10.52 -35.70
CA LYS A 300 17.26 -11.48 -36.57
C LYS A 300 16.32 -12.40 -35.80
N GLU A 301 16.74 -12.83 -34.61
CA GLU A 301 15.93 -13.70 -33.74
C GLU A 301 14.78 -12.90 -33.10
N ILE A 302 15.08 -11.69 -32.60
CA ILE A 302 14.08 -10.79 -32.03
C ILE A 302 13.02 -10.41 -33.08
N ASP A 303 13.44 -10.12 -34.31
CA ASP A 303 12.54 -9.86 -35.44
C ASP A 303 11.65 -11.06 -35.80
N ALA A 304 12.12 -12.28 -35.61
CA ALA A 304 11.33 -13.50 -35.86
C ALA A 304 10.26 -13.68 -34.78
N ARG A 305 10.63 -13.50 -33.50
CA ARG A 305 9.72 -13.50 -32.36
C ARG A 305 8.64 -12.42 -32.50
N LEU A 306 9.04 -11.17 -32.80
CA LEU A 306 8.11 -10.07 -33.08
C LEU A 306 7.10 -10.43 -34.19
N SER A 307 7.56 -11.06 -35.27
CA SER A 307 6.68 -11.44 -36.38
C SER A 307 5.63 -12.48 -35.96
N GLN A 308 6.00 -13.43 -35.09
CA GLN A 308 5.07 -14.44 -34.55
C GLN A 308 4.01 -13.81 -33.64
N TYR A 309 4.41 -12.95 -32.69
CA TYR A 309 3.45 -12.30 -31.78
C TYR A 309 2.49 -11.35 -32.47
N VAL A 310 2.97 -10.65 -33.50
CA VAL A 310 2.11 -9.77 -34.30
C VAL A 310 1.04 -10.55 -35.05
N GLU A 311 1.39 -11.72 -35.57
CA GLU A 311 0.43 -12.57 -36.26
C GLU A 311 -0.59 -13.19 -35.30
N LEU A 312 -0.14 -13.64 -34.13
CA LEU A 312 -1.01 -14.06 -33.02
C LEU A 312 -1.98 -12.94 -32.60
N PHE A 313 -1.48 -11.72 -32.44
CA PHE A 313 -2.29 -10.54 -32.11
C PHE A 313 -3.36 -10.30 -33.17
N ARG A 314 -3.01 -10.33 -34.47
CA ARG A 314 -3.96 -10.15 -35.57
C ARG A 314 -5.04 -11.23 -35.58
N MET A 315 -4.65 -12.50 -35.45
CA MET A 315 -5.58 -13.62 -35.41
C MET A 315 -6.61 -13.47 -34.29
N ARG A 316 -6.16 -13.13 -33.08
CA ARG A 316 -7.03 -12.99 -31.91
C ARG A 316 -7.89 -11.73 -31.98
N LYS A 317 -7.35 -10.60 -32.44
CA LYS A 317 -8.14 -9.40 -32.71
C LYS A 317 -9.30 -9.69 -33.65
N GLN A 318 -9.05 -10.44 -34.73
CA GLN A 318 -10.08 -10.84 -35.69
C GLN A 318 -11.10 -11.80 -35.06
N GLN A 319 -10.64 -12.78 -34.27
CA GLN A 319 -11.50 -13.73 -33.55
C GLN A 319 -12.45 -13.02 -32.57
N HIS A 320 -12.00 -11.96 -31.90
CA HIS A 320 -12.74 -11.29 -30.83
C HIS A 320 -13.37 -9.95 -31.23
N LYS A 321 -13.24 -9.53 -32.51
CA LYS A 321 -13.82 -8.28 -33.06
C LYS A 321 -13.45 -7.02 -32.26
N ILE A 322 -12.20 -6.95 -31.79
CA ILE A 322 -11.71 -5.84 -30.97
C ILE A 322 -11.34 -4.65 -31.87
N GLY A 323 -11.71 -3.43 -31.46
CA GLY A 323 -11.52 -2.19 -32.22
C GLY A 323 -10.06 -1.86 -32.54
N GLU A 324 -9.83 -0.94 -33.49
CA GLU A 324 -8.49 -0.51 -33.87
C GLU A 324 -7.83 0.36 -32.81
N GLU A 325 -6.86 -0.18 -32.07
CA GLU A 325 -5.79 0.64 -31.50
C GLU A 325 -4.79 0.99 -32.61
N GLU A 326 -5.12 1.99 -33.44
CA GLU A 326 -4.32 2.44 -34.60
C GLU A 326 -2.85 2.70 -34.27
N PHE A 327 -2.55 3.15 -33.05
CA PHE A 327 -1.19 3.52 -32.64
C PHE A 327 -0.23 2.32 -32.61
N PHE A 328 -0.65 1.21 -32.01
CA PHE A 328 0.23 0.05 -31.78
C PHE A 328 0.54 -0.72 -33.07
N ILE A 329 -0.47 -0.91 -33.93
CA ILE A 329 -0.31 -1.52 -35.25
C ILE A 329 0.60 -0.67 -36.14
N ASN A 330 0.49 0.66 -36.07
CA ASN A 330 1.35 1.56 -36.84
C ASN A 330 2.81 1.49 -36.39
N GLU A 331 3.10 1.40 -35.10
CA GLU A 331 4.48 1.34 -34.60
C GLU A 331 5.16 0.01 -34.93
N ILE A 332 4.44 -1.11 -34.78
CA ILE A 332 4.90 -2.41 -35.26
C ILE A 332 5.16 -2.40 -36.77
N ASN A 333 4.21 -1.86 -37.55
CA ASN A 333 4.35 -1.82 -39.00
C ASN A 333 5.51 -0.93 -39.45
N LYS A 334 5.84 0.15 -38.73
CA LYS A 334 7.06 0.95 -38.96
C LYS A 334 8.32 0.11 -38.73
N ILE A 335 8.36 -0.65 -37.64
CA ILE A 335 9.49 -1.52 -37.29
C ILE A 335 9.68 -2.63 -38.33
N LEU A 336 8.59 -3.29 -38.74
CA LEU A 336 8.61 -4.31 -39.79
C LEU A 336 8.93 -3.73 -41.19
N LYS A 337 8.49 -2.50 -41.51
CA LYS A 337 8.85 -1.82 -42.77
C LYS A 337 10.34 -1.53 -42.86
N ASN A 338 11.00 -1.22 -41.74
CA ASN A 338 12.46 -1.04 -41.72
C ASN A 338 13.20 -2.35 -42.08
N LYS A 339 12.67 -3.53 -41.71
CA LYS A 339 13.20 -4.83 -42.14
C LYS A 339 13.08 -5.05 -43.65
N LYS A 340 11.98 -4.62 -44.27
CA LYS A 340 11.77 -4.69 -45.73
C LYS A 340 12.77 -3.80 -46.48
N LYS A 341 13.03 -2.59 -45.99
CA LYS A 341 14.03 -1.68 -46.57
C LYS A 341 15.45 -2.22 -46.43
N VAL A 342 15.81 -2.79 -45.28
CA VAL A 342 17.15 -3.39 -45.08
C VAL A 342 17.33 -4.63 -45.96
N ARG A 343 16.32 -5.50 -46.12
CA ARG A 343 16.42 -6.63 -47.08
C ARG A 343 16.58 -6.15 -48.53
N GLN A 344 15.83 -5.13 -48.95
CA GLN A 344 15.93 -4.57 -50.31
C GLN A 344 17.24 -3.81 -50.59
N MET A 345 18.03 -3.48 -49.57
CA MET A 345 19.36 -2.87 -49.74
C MET A 345 20.49 -3.90 -49.83
N PHE A 346 20.22 -5.17 -49.52
CA PHE A 346 21.19 -6.26 -49.50
C PHE A 346 20.89 -7.38 -50.52
N GLU A 347 19.74 -7.33 -51.19
CA GLU A 347 19.47 -8.00 -52.48
C GLU A 347 19.83 -7.05 -53.62
#